data_AF-A0A7M3VG15-F1
#
_entry.id   AF-A0A7M3VG15-F1
#
_cell.length_a   1.000
_cell.length_b   1.000
_cell.length_c   1.000
_cell.angle_alpha   90.00
_cell.angle_beta   90.00
_cell.angle_gamma   90.00
#
_symmetry.space_group_name_H-M   'P 1'
#
loop_
_entity.id
_entity.type
_entity.pdbx_description
1 polymer ?
#
loop_
_entity_poly.entity_id
_entity_poly.type
_entity_poly.pdbx_seq_one_letter_code
_entity_poly.pdbx_strand_id
1 'polypeptide(L)'
;MQWSSINFNIFNLFMGLLIGSATGIITSHFGKFIKSKGEDRSLKGILILWKRSPLKTVLLVAIIAPVAEEVLFRFIGISLLNHVLPGLLPLLITSILFGLAHNQYPVNIITGIIGLILAFTYLSYGLVASIMAHSVHNIISVTYLVKKAERLLGRKLSIALHEMSINEVMQELDI
;
A
#
# COMPACT_ATOMS: atom_id res chain seq x y z
N MET A 1 -18.54 -5.79 24.77
CA MET A 1 -17.88 -4.70 24.01
C MET A 1 -18.78 -4.43 22.80
N GLN A 2 -19.52 -3.32 22.81
CA GLN A 2 -20.46 -3.00 21.72
C GLN A 2 -19.65 -2.56 20.49
N TRP A 3 -19.40 -3.49 19.58
CA TRP A 3 -18.72 -3.22 18.33
C TRP A 3 -19.75 -3.04 17.21
N SER A 4 -19.45 -2.14 16.27
CA SER A 4 -20.19 -1.85 15.05
C SER A 4 -21.48 -1.03 15.21
N SER A 5 -21.31 0.28 15.24
CA SER A 5 -22.27 1.17 14.59
C SER A 5 -21.59 1.69 13.32
N ILE A 6 -22.31 1.69 12.19
CA ILE A 6 -21.97 2.54 11.05
C ILE A 6 -22.29 3.97 11.51
N ASN A 7 -21.43 4.52 12.38
CA ASN A 7 -21.60 5.86 12.90
C ASN A 7 -20.83 6.80 11.98
N PHE A 8 -21.58 7.48 11.12
CA PHE A 8 -21.06 8.54 10.29
C PHE A 8 -20.84 9.78 11.16
N ASN A 9 -19.58 10.07 11.48
CA ASN A 9 -19.18 11.24 12.25
C ASN A 9 -18.00 11.92 11.54
N ILE A 10 -18.11 13.24 11.33
CA ILE A 10 -17.05 14.06 10.71
C ILE A 10 -15.71 13.91 11.43
N PHE A 11 -15.72 13.81 12.76
CA PHE A 11 -14.52 13.56 13.56
C PHE A 11 -13.85 12.23 13.18
N ASN A 12 -14.62 11.16 13.01
CA ASN A 12 -14.08 9.85 12.64
C ASN A 12 -13.47 9.87 11.22
N LEU A 13 -14.10 10.60 10.30
CA LEU A 13 -13.53 10.81 8.95
C LEU A 13 -12.22 11.59 9.02
N PHE A 14 -12.16 12.64 9.83
CA PHE A 14 -10.93 13.40 10.07
C PHE A 14 -9.82 12.50 10.64
N MET A 15 -10.13 11.66 11.63
CA MET A 15 -9.17 10.71 12.18
C MET A 15 -8.70 9.70 11.12
N GLY A 16 -9.60 9.20 10.28
CA GLY A 16 -9.25 8.35 9.14
C GLY A 16 -8.28 9.04 8.18
N LEU A 17 -8.56 10.28 7.78
CA LEU A 17 -7.69 11.09 6.93
C LEU A 17 -6.30 11.30 7.56
N LEU A 18 -6.26 11.64 8.85
CA LEU A 18 -5.03 11.89 9.59
C LEU A 18 -4.16 10.63 9.67
N ILE A 19 -4.74 9.49 10.08
CA ILE A 19 -4.04 8.21 10.21
C ILE A 19 -3.57 7.71 8.84
N GLY A 20 -4.42 7.80 7.81
CA GLY A 20 -4.07 7.42 6.45
C GLY A 20 -2.91 8.24 5.90
N SER A 21 -2.93 9.55 6.12
CA SER A 21 -1.84 10.46 5.70
C SER A 21 -0.53 10.14 6.43
N ALA A 22 -0.59 9.99 7.76
CA ALA A 22 0.57 9.67 8.57
C ALA A 22 1.21 8.35 8.13
N THR A 23 0.41 7.29 8.05
CA THR A 23 0.92 5.96 7.65
C THR A 23 1.46 5.97 6.22
N GLY A 24 0.79 6.61 5.26
CA GLY A 24 1.25 6.68 3.86
C GLY A 24 2.57 7.45 3.71
N ILE A 25 2.76 8.55 4.45
CA ILE A 25 4.02 9.32 4.45
C ILE A 25 5.14 8.49 5.08
N ILE A 26 4.87 7.88 6.24
CA ILE A 26 5.84 7.04 6.95
C ILE A 26 6.30 5.89 6.06
N THR A 27 5.38 5.10 5.50
CA THR A 27 5.76 3.95 4.64
C THR A 27 6.47 4.39 3.37
N SER A 28 6.08 5.53 2.76
CA SER A 28 6.79 6.08 1.61
C SER A 28 8.22 6.55 1.94
N HIS A 29 8.45 7.03 3.16
CA HIS A 29 9.78 7.39 3.64
C HIS A 29 10.64 6.14 3.87
N PHE A 30 10.14 5.18 4.66
CA PHE A 30 10.86 3.94 4.98
C PHE A 30 11.05 3.03 3.76
N GLY A 31 10.09 3.01 2.82
CA GLY A 31 10.14 2.23 1.58
C GLY A 31 11.28 2.62 0.63
N LYS A 32 12.01 3.71 0.91
CA LYS A 32 13.27 4.06 0.22
C LYS A 32 14.42 3.12 0.61
N PHE A 33 14.42 2.61 1.84
CA PHE A 33 15.50 1.81 2.41
C PHE A 33 15.25 0.30 2.30
N ILE A 34 14.04 -0.08 1.90
CA ILE A 34 13.61 -1.47 1.88
C ILE A 34 13.50 -1.92 0.43
N LYS A 35 14.36 -2.87 0.05
CA LYS A 35 14.26 -3.59 -1.22
C LYS A 35 13.52 -4.90 -0.98
N SER A 36 12.43 -5.13 -1.72
CA SER A 36 11.61 -6.33 -1.53
C SER A 36 11.71 -7.31 -2.69
N LYS A 37 11.49 -8.59 -2.39
CA LYS A 37 11.42 -9.61 -3.43
C LYS A 37 10.19 -9.33 -4.31
N GLY A 38 10.41 -9.25 -5.62
CA GLY A 38 9.36 -8.93 -6.58
C GLY A 38 9.05 -7.44 -6.74
N GLU A 39 9.81 -6.55 -6.09
CA GLU A 39 9.61 -5.10 -6.20
C GLU A 39 9.63 -4.60 -7.65
N ASP A 40 10.59 -5.06 -8.46
CA ASP A 40 10.70 -4.67 -9.86
C ASP A 40 9.44 -5.02 -10.67
N ARG A 41 8.79 -6.15 -10.35
CA ARG A 41 7.53 -6.56 -10.99
C ARG A 41 6.39 -5.64 -10.57
N SER A 42 6.27 -5.33 -9.28
CA SER A 42 5.25 -4.40 -8.76
C SER A 42 5.43 -2.99 -9.29
N LEU A 43 6.67 -2.47 -9.34
CA LEU A 43 6.99 -1.15 -9.89
C LEU A 43 6.68 -1.06 -11.39
N LYS A 44 7.03 -2.08 -12.17
CA LYS A 44 6.65 -2.14 -13.59
C LYS A 44 5.13 -2.20 -13.75
N GLY A 45 4.46 -3.06 -12.98
CA GLY A 45 3.00 -3.22 -13.02
C GLY A 45 2.25 -1.92 -12.73
N ILE A 46 2.60 -1.25 -11.62
CA ILE A 46 1.95 0.02 -11.25
C ILE A 46 2.25 1.13 -12.27
N LEU A 47 3.46 1.17 -12.82
CA LEU A 47 3.81 2.15 -13.84
C LEU A 47 3.02 1.93 -15.14
N ILE A 48 2.84 0.69 -15.57
CA ILE A 48 2.03 0.35 -16.75
C ILE A 48 0.57 0.77 -16.54
N LEU A 49 -0.02 0.41 -15.39
CA LEU A 49 -1.40 0.78 -15.06
C LEU A 49 -1.55 2.31 -15.02
N TRP A 50 -0.61 3.00 -14.38
CA TRP A 50 -0.59 4.46 -14.28
C TRP A 50 -0.50 5.13 -15.65
N LYS A 51 0.45 4.71 -16.50
CA LYS A 51 0.61 5.27 -17.85
C LYS A 51 -0.61 5.00 -18.74
N ARG A 52 -1.32 3.88 -18.53
CA ARG A 52 -2.55 3.57 -19.27
C ARG A 52 -3.75 4.39 -18.79
N SER A 53 -3.93 4.53 -17.47
CA SER A 53 -4.98 5.35 -16.89
C SER A 53 -4.72 5.61 -15.40
N PRO A 54 -4.27 6.83 -15.02
CA PRO A 54 -4.06 7.19 -13.62
C PRO A 54 -5.36 7.10 -12.81
N LEU A 55 -6.47 7.58 -13.37
CA LEU A 55 -7.78 7.56 -12.71
C LEU A 55 -8.23 6.14 -12.39
N LYS A 56 -8.15 5.20 -13.36
CA LYS A 56 -8.50 3.79 -13.11
C LYS A 56 -7.57 3.14 -12.10
N THR A 57 -6.29 3.49 -12.12
CA THR A 57 -5.31 2.99 -11.15
C THR A 57 -5.67 3.41 -9.74
N VAL A 58 -5.96 4.70 -9.52
CA VAL A 58 -6.40 5.21 -8.21
C VAL A 58 -7.70 4.54 -7.78
N LEU A 59 -8.70 4.46 -8.66
CA LEU A 59 -9.99 3.86 -8.33
C LEU A 59 -9.86 2.39 -7.91
N LEU A 60 -9.10 1.58 -8.66
CA LEU A 60 -8.98 0.16 -8.38
C LEU A 60 -8.06 -0.12 -7.19
N VAL A 61 -6.86 0.46 -7.18
CA VAL A 61 -5.80 0.12 -6.22
C VAL A 61 -5.95 0.88 -4.90
N ALA A 62 -6.48 2.10 -4.94
CA ALA A 62 -6.52 2.98 -3.78
C ALA A 62 -7.91 3.24 -3.22
N ILE A 63 -8.98 2.79 -3.88
CA ILE A 63 -10.36 2.90 -3.36
C ILE A 63 -11.01 1.52 -3.28
N ILE A 64 -11.20 0.82 -4.40
CA ILE A 64 -11.95 -0.44 -4.46
C ILE A 64 -11.24 -1.55 -3.66
N ALA A 65 -9.94 -1.74 -3.86
CA ALA A 65 -9.17 -2.73 -3.11
C ALA A 65 -9.22 -2.48 -1.58
N PRO A 66 -8.91 -1.26 -1.07
CA PRO A 66 -9.07 -0.93 0.35
C PRO A 66 -10.48 -1.20 0.90
N VAL A 67 -11.55 -0.87 0.16
CA VAL A 67 -12.93 -1.17 0.61
C VAL A 67 -13.13 -2.67 0.78
N ALA A 68 -12.75 -3.47 -0.22
CA ALA A 68 -12.90 -4.92 -0.17
C ALA A 68 -12.07 -5.54 0.97
N GLU A 69 -10.83 -5.07 1.14
CA GLU A 69 -9.92 -5.55 2.18
C GLU A 69 -10.41 -5.18 3.58
N GLU A 70 -10.89 -3.95 3.80
CA GLU A 70 -11.43 -3.57 5.11
C GLU A 70 -12.73 -4.31 5.44
N VAL A 71 -13.61 -4.54 4.46
CA VAL A 71 -14.79 -5.39 4.68
C VAL A 71 -14.37 -6.81 5.04
N LEU A 72 -13.44 -7.41 4.29
CA LEU A 72 -13.01 -8.79 4.50
C LEU A 72 -12.30 -8.97 5.85
N PHE A 73 -11.28 -8.17 6.13
CA PHE A 73 -10.43 -8.38 7.29
C PHE A 73 -11.01 -7.76 8.56
N ARG A 74 -11.72 -6.62 8.48
CA ARG A 74 -12.17 -5.87 9.68
C ARG A 74 -13.62 -6.17 9.96
N PHE A 75 -14.51 -5.91 9.00
CA PHE A 75 -15.93 -6.16 9.24
C PHE A 75 -16.24 -7.65 9.40
N ILE A 76 -15.79 -8.51 8.48
CA ILE A 76 -16.04 -9.96 8.54
C ILE A 76 -15.03 -10.63 9.46
N GLY A 77 -13.73 -10.44 9.21
CA GLY A 77 -12.66 -11.15 9.90
C GLY A 77 -12.63 -10.93 11.41
N ILE A 78 -12.61 -9.67 11.88
CA ILE A 78 -12.61 -9.38 13.32
C ILE A 78 -13.92 -9.83 13.97
N SER A 79 -15.08 -9.62 13.31
CA SER A 79 -16.37 -10.04 13.86
C SER A 79 -16.46 -11.55 14.03
N LEU A 80 -16.02 -12.33 13.04
CA LEU A 80 -16.01 -13.79 13.12
C LEU A 80 -15.10 -14.29 14.25
N LEU A 81 -13.88 -13.77 14.33
CA LEU A 81 -12.92 -14.19 15.35
C LEU A 81 -13.33 -13.74 16.76
N ASN A 82 -14.04 -12.62 16.92
CA ASN A 82 -14.56 -12.18 18.21
C ASN A 82 -15.55 -13.17 18.84
N HIS A 83 -16.18 -14.06 18.06
CA HIS A 83 -17.06 -15.10 18.60
C HIS A 83 -16.31 -16.22 19.32
N VAL A 84 -15.02 -16.40 19.02
CA VAL A 84 -14.24 -17.56 19.48
C VAL A 84 -12.94 -17.18 20.20
N LEU A 85 -12.47 -15.93 20.07
CA LEU A 85 -11.24 -15.45 20.67
C LEU A 85 -11.47 -14.20 21.52
N PRO A 86 -10.83 -14.11 22.70
CA PRO A 86 -10.96 -12.94 23.56
C PRO A 86 -9.96 -11.83 23.19
N GLY A 87 -10.28 -10.61 23.65
CA GLY A 87 -9.34 -9.48 23.70
C GLY A 87 -8.82 -9.01 22.35
N LEU A 88 -7.51 -8.83 22.24
CA LEU A 88 -6.85 -8.27 21.05
C LEU A 88 -6.47 -9.32 20.00
N LEU A 89 -6.69 -10.61 20.28
CA LEU A 89 -6.29 -11.69 19.37
C LEU A 89 -6.93 -11.60 17.98
N PRO A 90 -8.24 -11.29 17.83
CA PRO A 90 -8.85 -11.09 16.51
C PRO A 90 -8.12 -10.05 15.66
N LEU A 91 -7.73 -8.92 16.26
CA LEU A 91 -7.03 -7.83 15.57
C LEU A 91 -5.65 -8.28 15.10
N LEU A 92 -4.89 -8.94 15.98
CA LEU A 92 -3.55 -9.42 15.66
C LEU A 92 -3.60 -10.44 14.52
N ILE A 93 -4.51 -11.40 14.59
CA ILE A 93 -4.65 -12.46 13.57
C ILE A 93 -5.05 -11.86 12.22
N THR A 94 -6.09 -11.02 12.17
CA THR A 94 -6.51 -10.42 10.89
C THR A 94 -5.43 -9.53 10.28
N SER A 95 -4.62 -8.87 11.12
CA SER A 95 -3.53 -8.01 10.67
C SER A 95 -2.35 -8.82 10.11
N ILE A 96 -2.02 -9.95 10.74
CA ILE A 96 -1.01 -10.89 10.23
C ILE A 96 -1.47 -11.45 8.88
N LEU A 97 -2.71 -11.93 8.79
CA LEU A 97 -3.27 -12.46 7.54
C LEU A 97 -3.30 -11.41 6.42
N PHE A 98 -3.65 -10.16 6.76
CA PHE A 98 -3.61 -9.03 5.84
C PHE A 98 -2.19 -8.78 5.28
N GLY A 99 -1.17 -8.79 6.15
CA GLY A 99 0.22 -8.68 5.73
C GLY A 99 0.65 -9.84 4.82
N LEU A 100 0.33 -11.07 5.21
CA LEU A 100 0.67 -12.28 4.43
C LEU A 100 0.04 -12.28 3.03
N ALA A 101 -1.18 -11.75 2.87
CA ALA A 101 -1.87 -11.67 1.58
C ALA A 101 -1.09 -10.86 0.52
N HIS A 102 -0.19 -9.96 0.95
CA HIS A 102 0.59 -9.12 0.05
C HIS A 102 1.81 -9.81 -0.57
N ASN A 103 2.19 -11.03 -0.14
CA ASN A 103 3.17 -11.91 -0.80
C ASN A 103 4.52 -11.27 -1.21
N GLN A 104 4.97 -10.21 -0.53
CA GLN A 104 6.21 -9.51 -0.83
C GLN A 104 7.05 -9.33 0.44
N TYR A 105 8.08 -10.15 0.63
CA TYR A 105 8.97 -10.02 1.78
C TYR A 105 10.05 -8.95 1.55
N PRO A 106 10.39 -8.09 2.53
CA PRO A 106 9.80 -7.96 3.87
C PRO A 106 8.63 -6.95 3.96
N VAL A 107 8.13 -6.44 2.83
CA VAL A 107 7.02 -5.47 2.78
C VAL A 107 5.76 -6.00 3.47
N ASN A 108 5.48 -7.30 3.38
CA ASN A 108 4.38 -7.98 4.06
C ASN A 108 4.38 -7.77 5.59
N ILE A 109 5.55 -7.65 6.23
CA ILE A 109 5.65 -7.34 7.67
C ILE A 109 5.14 -5.93 7.94
N ILE A 110 5.59 -4.96 7.14
CA ILE A 110 5.16 -3.55 7.25
C ILE A 110 3.67 -3.46 6.98
N THR A 111 3.18 -4.16 5.95
CA THR A 111 1.76 -4.22 5.63
C THR A 111 0.95 -4.85 6.75
N GLY A 112 1.49 -5.85 7.46
CA GLY A 112 0.86 -6.40 8.67
C GLY A 112 0.77 -5.37 9.80
N ILE A 113 1.80 -4.56 10.01
CA ILE A 113 1.79 -3.45 11.00
C ILE A 113 0.75 -2.39 10.61
N ILE A 114 0.69 -2.00 9.33
CA ILE A 114 -0.36 -1.12 8.82
C ILE A 114 -1.74 -1.76 9.04
N GLY A 115 -1.85 -3.08 8.80
CA GLY A 115 -3.06 -3.84 9.05
C GLY A 115 -3.53 -3.75 10.51
N LEU A 116 -2.60 -3.73 11.46
CA LEU A 116 -2.90 -3.56 12.89
C LEU A 116 -3.38 -2.15 13.21
N ILE A 117 -2.75 -1.13 12.63
CA ILE A 117 -3.21 0.27 12.74
C ILE A 117 -4.63 0.42 12.18
N LEU A 118 -4.93 -0.20 11.04
CA LEU A 118 -6.27 -0.21 10.44
C LEU A 118 -7.27 -0.96 11.33
N ALA A 119 -6.88 -2.09 11.91
CA ALA A 119 -7.73 -2.82 12.85
C ALA A 119 -8.08 -1.98 14.08
N PHE A 120 -7.12 -1.24 14.66
CA PHE A 120 -7.39 -0.27 15.73
C PHE A 120 -8.22 0.93 15.26
N THR A 121 -8.01 1.40 14.03
CA THR A 121 -8.82 2.49 13.45
C THR A 121 -10.27 2.06 13.31
N TYR A 122 -10.53 0.84 12.83
CA TYR A 122 -11.85 0.24 12.77
C TYR A 122 -12.53 0.17 14.14
N LEU A 123 -11.81 -0.29 15.17
CA LEU A 123 -12.34 -0.34 16.52
C LEU A 123 -12.67 1.07 17.06
N SER A 124 -11.72 2.00 16.95
CA SER A 124 -11.85 3.32 17.58
C SER A 124 -12.81 4.26 16.86
N TYR A 125 -12.88 4.18 15.52
CA TYR A 125 -13.55 5.18 14.68
C TYR A 125 -14.54 4.58 13.66
N GLY A 126 -14.66 3.25 13.61
CA GLY A 126 -15.60 2.54 12.74
C GLY A 126 -15.07 2.22 11.34
N LEU A 127 -15.86 1.44 10.59
CA LEU A 127 -15.49 0.91 9.27
C LEU A 127 -15.17 2.00 8.24
N VAL A 128 -15.99 3.06 8.19
CA VAL A 128 -15.81 4.14 7.22
C VAL A 128 -14.48 4.88 7.46
N ALA A 129 -14.10 5.11 8.71
CA ALA A 129 -12.82 5.73 9.06
C ALA A 129 -11.63 4.84 8.69
N SER A 130 -11.75 3.52 8.89
CA SER A 130 -10.72 2.55 8.49
C SER A 130 -10.54 2.50 6.97
N ILE A 131 -11.65 2.44 6.22
CA ILE A 131 -11.64 2.52 4.75
C ILE A 131 -10.99 3.83 4.28
N MET A 132 -11.35 4.95 4.90
CA MET A 132 -10.76 6.26 4.59
C MET A 132 -9.24 6.26 4.83
N ALA A 133 -8.80 5.77 6.01
CA ALA A 133 -7.38 5.69 6.35
C ALA A 133 -6.60 4.83 5.36
N HIS A 134 -7.13 3.64 5.04
CA HIS A 134 -6.51 2.72 4.08
C HIS A 134 -6.47 3.31 2.66
N SER A 135 -7.56 3.96 2.23
CA SER A 135 -7.63 4.56 0.90
C SER A 135 -6.61 5.71 0.75
N VAL A 136 -6.53 6.60 1.74
CA VAL A 136 -5.53 7.68 1.75
C VAL A 136 -4.11 7.14 1.78
N HIS A 137 -3.86 6.11 2.60
CA HIS A 137 -2.58 5.42 2.62
C HIS A 137 -2.19 4.92 1.23
N ASN A 138 -3.10 4.24 0.53
CA ASN A 138 -2.83 3.69 -0.80
C ASN A 138 -2.66 4.78 -1.87
N ILE A 139 -3.40 5.89 -1.81
CA ILE A 139 -3.21 7.02 -2.73
C ILE A 139 -1.77 7.55 -2.64
N ILE A 140 -1.29 7.77 -1.41
CA ILE A 140 0.08 8.26 -1.17
C ILE A 140 1.11 7.23 -1.63
N SER A 141 0.93 5.97 -1.23
CA SER A 141 1.83 4.87 -1.57
C SER A 141 1.91 4.62 -3.07
N VAL A 142 0.80 4.58 -3.80
CA VAL A 142 0.77 4.44 -5.27
C VAL A 142 1.51 5.59 -5.94
N THR A 143 1.24 6.83 -5.52
CA THR A 143 1.92 8.01 -6.06
C THR A 143 3.43 7.94 -5.84
N TYR A 144 3.86 7.52 -4.65
CA TYR A 144 5.27 7.32 -4.34
C TYR A 144 5.90 6.22 -5.22
N LEU A 145 5.22 5.08 -5.38
CA LEU A 145 5.71 3.94 -6.16
C LEU A 145 5.84 4.29 -7.65
N VAL A 146 4.89 5.01 -8.23
CA VAL A 146 4.98 5.51 -9.61
C VAL A 146 6.20 6.41 -9.78
N LYS A 147 6.38 7.40 -8.90
CA LYS A 147 7.57 8.28 -8.92
C LYS A 147 8.88 7.51 -8.71
N LYS A 148 8.86 6.43 -7.92
CA LYS A 148 10.03 5.54 -7.74
C LYS A 148 10.32 4.79 -9.04
N ALA A 149 9.30 4.22 -9.68
CA ALA A 149 9.42 3.49 -10.94
C ALA A 149 9.94 4.37 -12.08
N GLU A 150 9.39 5.58 -12.25
CA GLU A 150 9.84 6.53 -13.29
C GLU A 150 11.31 6.92 -13.11
N ARG A 151 11.74 7.21 -11.88
CA ARG A 151 13.14 7.54 -11.58
C ARG A 151 14.09 6.38 -11.89
N LEU A 152 13.70 5.14 -11.56
CA LEU A 152 14.51 3.97 -11.84
C LEU A 152 14.60 3.68 -13.35
N LEU A 153 13.50 3.86 -14.09
CA LEU A 153 13.49 3.72 -15.54
C LEU A 153 14.39 4.77 -16.21
N GLY A 154 14.27 6.03 -15.81
CA GLY A 154 15.10 7.12 -16.35
C GLY A 154 16.59 6.89 -16.10
N ARG A 155 16.98 6.40 -14.91
CA ARG A 155 18.37 6.03 -14.60
C ARG A 155 18.88 4.91 -15.50
N LYS A 156 18.09 3.85 -15.72
CA LYS A 156 18.48 2.73 -16.58
C LYS A 156 18.67 3.18 -18.04
N LEU A 157 17.76 4.01 -18.55
CA LEU A 157 17.87 4.57 -19.89
C LEU A 157 19.12 5.45 -20.05
N SER A 158 19.40 6.32 -19.08
CA SER A 158 20.60 7.17 -19.10
C SER A 158 21.91 6.37 -19.13
N ILE A 159 22.00 5.27 -18.38
CA ILE A 159 23.16 4.38 -18.39
C ILE A 159 23.29 3.68 -19.73
N ALA A 160 22.18 3.12 -20.24
CA ALA A 160 22.18 2.44 -21.54
C ALA A 160 22.60 3.37 -22.69
N LEU A 161 22.12 4.62 -22.70
CA LEU A 161 22.54 5.62 -23.69
C LEU A 161 24.03 5.96 -23.59
N HIS A 162 24.57 6.04 -22.37
CA HIS A 162 26.01 6.26 -22.18
C HIS A 162 26.84 5.05 -22.65
N GLU A 163 26.42 3.83 -22.33
CA GLU A 163 27.08 2.60 -22.78
C GLU A 163 26.98 2.40 -24.31
N MET A 164 25.85 2.69 -24.92
CA MET A 164 25.68 2.66 -26.38
C MET A 164 26.60 3.67 -27.06
N SER A 165 26.72 4.89 -26.52
CA SER A 165 27.66 5.90 -27.05
C SER A 165 29.14 5.50 -26.96
N ILE A 166 29.50 4.55 -26.09
CA ILE A 166 30.87 4.03 -26.01
C ILE A 166 31.04 2.84 -26.95
N ASN A 167 30.09 1.90 -26.99
CA ASN A 167 30.20 0.69 -27.82
C ASN A 167 30.04 0.97 -29.32
N GLU A 168 29.12 1.86 -29.71
CA GLU A 168 28.95 2.27 -31.12
C GLU A 168 30.15 3.10 -31.61
N VAL A 169 30.71 3.97 -30.74
CA VAL A 169 31.93 4.75 -31.05
C VAL A 169 33.18 3.86 -31.09
N MET A 170 33.30 2.84 -30.22
CA MET A 170 34.40 1.87 -30.26
C MET A 170 34.30 0.97 -31.50
N GLN A 171 33.08 0.61 -31.95
CA GLN A 171 32.88 -0.13 -33.21
C GLN A 171 33.10 0.72 -34.47
N GLU A 172 32.82 2.03 -34.44
CA GLU A 172 33.09 2.93 -35.59
C GLU A 172 34.56 3.37 -35.67
N LEU A 173 35.35 3.27 -34.59
CA LEU A 173 36.75 3.73 -34.55
C LEU A 173 37.80 2.64 -34.82
N ASP A 174 37.41 1.37 -35.00
CA ASP A 174 38.32 0.23 -35.29
C ASP A 174 39.57 0.21 -34.36
N ILE A 175 39.34 0.42 -33.05
CA ILE A 175 40.28 0.16 -31.95
C ILE A 175 39.71 -0.96 -31.09
#